data_AF-A0A3C1TFR3-F1
#
_entry.id   AF-A0A3C1TFR3-F1
#
_cell.length_a   1.000
_cell.length_b   1.000
_cell.length_c   1.000
_cell.angle_alpha   90.00
_cell.angle_beta   90.00
_cell.angle_gamma   90.00
#
_symmetry.space_group_name_H-M   'P 1'
#
loop_
_entity.id
_entity.type
_entity.pdbx_description
1 polymer ?
#
loop_
_entity_poly.entity_id
_entity_poly.type
_entity_poly.pdbx_seq_one_letter_code
_entity_poly.pdbx_strand_id
1 'polypeptide(L)'
;MKRLFLYLLALTPLLWYGCSGKGAEQRAEAPETDTSAILQQPETHGTEVKEVALPTPLDPTMVKKGSDIYDLKCMSCHKLTDEKLVGPGWKGVTTKRKPTWIINMITNVDMMLAEDAEAQKLLEQCLVRM
;
A
#
# COMPACT_ATOMS: atom_id res chain seq x y z
N MET A 1 -47.07 14.91 -36.22
CA MET A 1 -45.63 14.69 -36.46
C MET A 1 -44.74 15.91 -36.19
N LYS A 2 -45.17 17.17 -36.42
CA LYS A 2 -44.36 18.36 -36.12
C LYS A 2 -44.21 18.71 -34.62
N ARG A 3 -45.14 18.29 -33.76
CA ARG A 3 -45.08 18.53 -32.30
C ARG A 3 -44.19 17.54 -31.55
N LEU A 4 -43.95 16.34 -32.10
CA LEU A 4 -43.05 15.34 -31.50
C LEU A 4 -41.57 15.68 -31.74
N PHE A 5 -41.27 16.34 -32.88
CA PHE A 5 -39.93 16.83 -33.22
C PHE A 5 -39.47 18.00 -32.33
N LEU A 6 -40.41 18.77 -31.78
CA LEU A 6 -40.12 19.88 -30.85
C LEU A 6 -39.76 19.41 -29.44
N TYR A 7 -40.17 18.21 -29.03
CA TYR A 7 -39.78 17.62 -27.73
C TYR A 7 -38.40 16.95 -27.77
N LEU A 8 -37.97 16.45 -28.93
CA LEU A 8 -36.63 15.88 -29.13
C LEU A 8 -35.51 16.93 -29.17
N LEU A 9 -35.82 18.18 -29.51
CA LEU A 9 -34.85 19.29 -29.53
C LEU A 9 -34.70 20.01 -28.17
N ALA A 10 -35.60 19.77 -27.23
CA ALA A 10 -35.59 20.39 -25.90
C ALA A 10 -34.86 19.56 -24.83
N LEU A 11 -34.50 18.31 -25.14
CA LEU A 11 -33.83 17.38 -24.22
C LEU A 11 -32.30 17.32 -24.41
N THR A 12 -31.76 18.02 -25.41
CA THR A 12 -30.33 18.04 -25.74
C THR A 12 -29.45 19.11 -25.05
N PRO A 13 -29.93 20.11 -24.29
CA PRO A 13 -29.01 20.97 -23.52
C PRO A 13 -28.66 20.40 -22.13
N LEU A 14 -29.37 19.37 -21.64
CA LEU A 14 -29.05 18.74 -20.34
C LEU A 14 -27.81 17.84 -20.38
N LEU A 15 -27.43 17.34 -21.56
CA LEU A 15 -26.24 16.51 -21.73
C LEU A 15 -24.95 17.33 -21.88
N TRP A 16 -25.03 18.65 -22.08
CA TRP A 16 -23.85 19.52 -22.20
C TRP A 16 -23.44 20.21 -20.90
N TYR A 17 -24.36 20.33 -19.93
CA TYR A 17 -24.04 20.90 -18.61
C TYR A 17 -23.35 19.91 -17.65
N GLY A 18 -23.36 18.61 -17.97
CA GLY A 18 -22.72 17.57 -17.16
C GLY A 18 -21.18 17.54 -17.22
N CYS A 19 -20.57 18.33 -18.12
CA CYS A 19 -19.11 18.43 -18.23
C CYS A 19 -18.69 19.90 -18.42
N SER A 20 -19.21 20.80 -17.58
CA SER A 20 -18.54 22.07 -17.32
C SER A 20 -17.34 21.77 -16.43
N GLY A 21 -16.13 21.94 -16.97
CA GLY A 21 -14.83 21.49 -16.46
C GLY A 21 -14.36 22.07 -15.13
N LYS A 22 -15.25 22.26 -14.14
CA LYS A 22 -14.88 22.66 -12.77
C LYS A 22 -14.25 21.55 -11.95
N GLY A 23 -14.48 20.28 -12.31
CA GLY A 23 -13.97 19.13 -11.56
C GLY A 23 -12.47 18.85 -11.79
N ALA A 24 -11.90 19.28 -12.92
CA ALA A 24 -10.48 19.09 -13.22
C ALA A 24 -9.61 20.17 -12.57
N GLU A 25 -10.07 21.43 -12.54
CA GLU A 25 -9.39 22.54 -11.84
C GLU A 25 -9.37 22.34 -10.33
N GLN A 26 -10.42 21.75 -9.74
CA GLN A 26 -10.49 21.52 -8.29
C GLN A 26 -9.63 20.35 -7.79
N ARG A 27 -9.04 19.54 -8.69
CA ARG A 27 -8.07 18.49 -8.34
C ARG A 27 -6.63 19.00 -8.36
N ALA A 28 -6.36 20.14 -9.00
CA ALA A 28 -5.03 20.75 -9.05
C ALA A 28 -4.64 21.50 -7.76
N GLU A 29 -5.61 21.77 -6.87
CA GLU A 29 -5.38 22.25 -5.51
C GLU A 29 -5.73 21.16 -4.48
N ALA A 30 -5.05 20.01 -4.57
CA ALA A 30 -4.78 19.29 -3.34
C ALA A 30 -3.73 20.13 -2.59
N PRO A 31 -3.85 20.34 -1.26
CA PRO A 31 -2.76 20.93 -0.52
C PRO A 31 -1.54 20.02 -0.75
N GLU A 32 -0.50 20.56 -1.37
CA GLU A 32 0.84 19.98 -1.36
C GLU A 32 1.12 19.68 0.11
N THR A 33 0.99 18.40 0.49
CA THR A 33 1.30 18.00 1.85
C THR A 33 2.79 18.19 1.95
N ASP A 34 3.22 19.17 2.72
CA ASP A 34 4.63 19.45 2.95
C ASP A 34 5.26 18.25 3.66
N THR A 35 5.68 17.27 2.86
CA THR A 35 6.32 16.05 3.31
C THR A 35 7.73 16.31 3.83
N SER A 36 8.25 17.54 3.77
CA SER A 36 9.57 17.87 4.30
C SER A 36 9.69 17.50 5.78
N ALA A 37 8.62 17.66 6.56
CA ALA A 37 8.58 17.27 7.96
C ALA A 37 8.57 15.74 8.19
N ILE A 38 8.09 14.95 7.21
CA ILE A 38 8.11 13.47 7.28
C ILE A 38 9.47 12.95 6.82
N LEU A 39 10.03 13.52 5.74
CA LEU A 39 11.32 13.12 5.16
C LEU A 39 12.52 13.44 6.05
N GLN A 40 12.38 14.37 6.99
CA GLN A 40 13.44 14.76 7.92
C GLN A 40 13.35 14.06 9.28
N GLN A 41 12.37 13.15 9.47
CA GLN A 41 12.31 12.37 10.70
C GLN A 41 13.48 11.38 10.73
N PRO A 42 14.24 11.30 11.84
CA PRO A 42 15.29 10.30 11.97
C PRO A 42 14.65 8.90 11.93
N GLU A 43 14.99 8.13 10.91
CA GLU A 43 14.52 6.75 10.77
C GLU A 43 15.27 5.84 11.73
N THR A 44 14.61 5.39 12.79
CA THR A 44 15.18 4.42 13.72
C THR A 44 15.01 3.02 13.14
N HIS A 45 16.12 2.46 12.65
CA HIS A 45 16.17 1.07 12.20
C HIS A 45 16.37 0.13 13.40
N GLY A 46 15.70 -1.02 13.38
CA GLY A 46 15.86 -2.06 14.40
C GLY A 46 17.23 -2.75 14.29
N THR A 47 17.69 -3.39 15.36
CA THR A 47 18.87 -4.27 15.32
C THR A 47 18.53 -5.60 14.65
N GLU A 48 19.54 -6.30 14.11
CA GLU A 48 19.37 -7.65 13.55
C GLU A 48 18.73 -8.61 14.58
N VAL A 49 17.65 -9.26 14.18
CA VAL A 49 16.94 -10.28 14.94
C VAL A 49 17.42 -11.66 14.52
N LYS A 50 18.04 -12.39 15.46
CA LYS A 50 18.60 -13.74 15.24
C LYS A 50 17.68 -14.88 15.64
N GLU A 51 16.69 -14.60 16.48
CA GLU A 51 15.75 -15.59 16.97
C GLU A 51 14.35 -14.97 17.14
N VAL A 52 13.32 -15.75 16.86
CA VAL A 52 11.92 -15.38 17.07
C VAL A 52 11.22 -16.55 17.73
N ALA A 53 10.77 -16.35 18.97
CA ALA A 53 9.99 -17.36 19.69
C ALA A 53 8.54 -17.36 19.18
N LEU A 54 8.09 -18.52 18.67
CA LEU A 54 6.72 -18.74 18.22
C LEU A 54 6.12 -19.93 19.00
N PRO A 55 5.41 -19.68 20.11
CA PRO A 55 4.79 -20.74 20.89
C PRO A 55 3.66 -21.41 20.10
N THR A 56 3.36 -22.66 20.45
CA THR A 56 2.18 -23.38 19.95
C THR A 56 1.32 -23.79 21.14
N PRO A 57 0.09 -23.27 21.29
CA PRO A 57 -0.60 -22.34 20.38
C PRO A 57 0.00 -20.92 20.40
N LEU A 58 -0.26 -20.14 19.35
CA LEU A 58 0.11 -18.73 19.30
C LEU A 58 -0.71 -17.93 20.33
N ASP A 59 -0.10 -16.87 20.88
CA ASP A 59 -0.80 -15.94 21.77
C ASP A 59 -1.88 -15.16 20.97
N PRO A 60 -3.18 -15.31 21.29
CA PRO A 60 -4.25 -14.66 20.57
C PRO A 60 -4.21 -13.12 20.66
N THR A 61 -3.67 -12.57 21.75
CA THR A 61 -3.47 -11.12 21.91
C THR A 61 -2.46 -10.61 20.89
N MET A 62 -1.36 -11.34 20.72
CA MET A 62 -0.32 -11.00 19.74
C MET A 62 -0.82 -11.16 18.30
N VAL A 63 -1.61 -12.19 18.02
CA VAL A 63 -2.24 -12.37 16.69
C VAL A 63 -3.14 -11.18 16.36
N LYS A 64 -4.00 -10.75 17.30
CA LYS A 64 -4.86 -9.58 17.08
C LYS A 64 -4.03 -8.31 16.85
N LYS A 65 -3.04 -8.06 17.69
CA LYS A 65 -2.17 -6.88 17.55
C LYS A 65 -1.43 -6.87 16.20
N GLY A 66 -0.95 -8.02 15.74
CA GLY A 66 -0.34 -8.17 14.43
C GLY A 66 -1.29 -7.85 13.27
N SER A 67 -2.55 -8.29 13.38
CA SER A 67 -3.60 -7.93 12.40
C SER A 67 -3.85 -6.43 12.36
N ASP A 68 -4.01 -5.79 13.53
CA ASP A 68 -4.26 -4.35 13.62
C ASP A 68 -3.08 -3.55 12.99
N ILE A 69 -1.83 -4.00 13.20
CA ILE A 69 -0.64 -3.39 12.56
C ILE A 69 -0.66 -3.59 11.05
N TYR A 70 -0.97 -4.80 10.57
CA TYR A 70 -1.06 -5.09 9.14
C TYR A 70 -2.08 -4.17 8.45
N ASP A 71 -3.26 -4.01 9.03
CA ASP A 71 -4.33 -3.18 8.46
C ASP A 71 -3.92 -1.71 8.36
N LEU A 72 -3.20 -1.21 9.38
CA LEU A 72 -2.80 0.20 9.47
C LEU A 72 -1.55 0.54 8.65
N LYS A 73 -0.62 -0.41 8.46
CA LYS A 73 0.72 -0.12 7.94
C LYS A 73 1.07 -0.87 6.66
N CYS A 74 0.45 -2.02 6.40
CA CYS A 74 0.90 -2.94 5.35
C CYS A 74 -0.15 -3.12 4.23
N MET A 75 -1.44 -3.11 4.58
CA MET A 75 -2.55 -3.46 3.67
C MET A 75 -2.64 -2.56 2.42
N SER A 76 -2.20 -1.31 2.52
CA SER A 76 -2.17 -0.36 1.40
C SER A 76 -1.23 -0.84 0.29
N CYS A 77 -0.14 -1.55 0.64
CA CYS A 77 0.90 -1.97 -0.29
C CYS A 77 0.89 -3.47 -0.56
N HIS A 78 0.53 -4.29 0.43
CA HIS A 78 0.58 -5.75 0.36
C HIS A 78 -0.78 -6.37 0.63
N LYS A 79 -1.16 -7.39 -0.16
CA LYS A 79 -2.34 -8.22 0.09
C LYS A 79 -1.95 -9.54 0.75
N LEU A 80 -2.87 -10.11 1.54
CA LEU A 80 -2.72 -11.48 2.08
C LEU A 80 -2.94 -12.58 1.02
N THR A 81 -3.30 -12.18 -0.21
CA THR A 81 -3.43 -13.05 -1.38
C THR A 81 -2.10 -13.09 -2.17
N ASP A 82 -2.11 -13.67 -3.37
CA ASP A 82 -1.00 -13.61 -4.34
C ASP A 82 -1.04 -12.34 -5.22
N GLU A 83 -2.03 -11.48 -5.03
CA GLU A 83 -2.16 -10.23 -5.77
C GLU A 83 -1.02 -9.27 -5.44
N LYS A 84 -0.34 -8.77 -6.48
CA LYS A 84 0.62 -7.67 -6.38
C LYS A 84 -0.12 -6.34 -6.51
N LEU A 85 0.09 -5.43 -5.56
CA LEU A 85 -0.31 -4.03 -5.66
C LEU A 85 0.94 -3.16 -5.84
N VAL A 86 1.39 -2.52 -4.77
CA VAL A 86 2.69 -1.84 -4.71
C VAL A 86 3.78 -2.88 -4.44
N GLY A 87 3.60 -3.66 -3.37
CA GLY A 87 4.45 -4.80 -3.04
C GLY A 87 3.84 -6.14 -3.47
N PRO A 88 4.60 -7.25 -3.36
CA PRO A 88 4.11 -8.59 -3.65
C PRO A 88 3.03 -9.02 -2.65
N GLY A 89 2.12 -9.88 -3.10
CA GLY A 89 1.19 -10.57 -2.22
C GLY A 89 1.89 -11.55 -1.26
N TRP A 90 1.35 -11.71 -0.06
CA TRP A 90 1.92 -12.48 1.04
C TRP A 90 1.35 -13.89 1.21
N LYS A 91 0.61 -14.41 0.22
CA LYS A 91 0.13 -15.79 0.23
C LYS A 91 1.27 -16.78 0.50
N GLY A 92 1.19 -17.44 1.65
CA GLY A 92 2.16 -18.43 2.13
C GLY A 92 3.53 -17.86 2.55
N VAL A 93 3.65 -16.56 2.83
CA VAL A 93 4.95 -15.95 3.19
C VAL A 93 5.61 -16.62 4.40
N THR A 94 4.83 -17.00 5.41
CA THR A 94 5.32 -17.68 6.63
C THR A 94 5.76 -19.12 6.39
N THR A 95 5.43 -19.72 5.23
CA THR A 95 5.95 -21.02 4.79
C THR A 95 7.19 -20.87 3.92
N LYS A 96 7.27 -19.77 3.15
CA LYS A 96 8.38 -19.48 2.23
C LYS A 96 9.60 -18.87 2.91
N ARG A 97 9.40 -18.15 4.01
CA ARG A 97 10.44 -17.37 4.69
C ARG A 97 10.52 -17.74 6.16
N LYS A 98 11.73 -17.67 6.71
CA LYS A 98 11.96 -17.84 8.15
C LYS A 98 11.36 -16.66 8.92
N PRO A 99 10.88 -16.85 10.16
CA PRO A 99 10.38 -15.76 10.99
C PRO A 99 11.38 -14.62 11.18
N THR A 100 12.67 -14.93 11.39
CA THR A 100 13.74 -13.93 11.53
C THR A 100 13.89 -13.07 10.28
N TRP A 101 13.81 -13.69 9.10
CA TRP A 101 13.86 -12.97 7.82
C TRP A 101 12.69 -12.00 7.68
N ILE A 102 11.47 -12.44 8.02
CA ILE A 102 10.27 -11.59 7.96
C ILE A 102 10.41 -10.40 8.92
N ILE A 103 10.84 -10.63 10.16
CA ILE A 103 10.99 -9.56 11.14
C ILE A 103 12.08 -8.57 10.70
N ASN A 104 13.25 -9.05 10.27
CA ASN A 104 14.31 -8.16 9.79
C ASN A 104 13.89 -7.37 8.55
N MET A 105 13.12 -7.96 7.64
CA MET A 105 12.59 -7.23 6.47
C MET A 105 11.60 -6.12 6.88
N ILE A 106 10.87 -6.29 7.98
CA ILE A 106 9.94 -5.29 8.50
C ILE A 106 10.65 -4.20 9.30
N THR A 107 11.63 -4.57 10.12
CA THR A 107 12.21 -3.66 11.13
C THR A 107 13.59 -3.13 10.80
N ASN A 108 14.30 -3.74 9.84
CA ASN A 108 15.67 -3.37 9.46
C ASN A 108 15.91 -3.67 7.97
N VAL A 109 15.08 -3.09 7.10
CA VAL A 109 15.10 -3.32 5.65
C VAL A 109 16.43 -2.92 5.02
N ASP A 110 17.11 -1.89 5.55
CA ASP A 110 18.40 -1.43 5.03
C ASP A 110 19.51 -2.47 5.17
N MET A 111 19.60 -3.13 6.33
CA MET A 111 20.50 -4.27 6.50
C MET A 111 20.14 -5.41 5.55
N MET A 112 18.85 -5.73 5.42
CA MET A 112 18.39 -6.77 4.49
C MET A 112 18.77 -6.46 3.05
N LEU A 113 18.62 -5.21 2.60
CA LEU A 113 18.98 -4.80 1.24
C LEU A 113 20.50 -4.72 1.03
N ALA A 114 21.29 -4.50 2.08
CA ALA A 114 22.74 -4.52 2.01
C ALA A 114 23.30 -5.96 1.91
N GLU A 115 22.66 -6.94 2.55
CA GLU A 115 23.27 -8.26 2.79
C GLU A 115 22.51 -9.43 2.15
N ASP A 116 21.19 -9.34 1.93
CA ASP A 116 20.35 -10.44 1.46
C ASP A 116 20.01 -10.30 -0.04
N ALA A 117 20.57 -11.22 -0.84
CA ALA A 117 20.39 -11.24 -2.30
C ALA A 117 18.92 -11.40 -2.74
N GLU A 118 18.09 -12.03 -1.93
CA GLU A 118 16.68 -12.23 -2.25
C GLU A 118 15.85 -10.99 -1.91
N ALA A 119 16.20 -10.26 -0.85
CA ALA A 119 15.63 -8.94 -0.57
C ALA A 119 15.96 -7.95 -1.70
N GLN A 120 17.19 -7.96 -2.21
CA GLN A 120 17.61 -7.15 -3.37
C GLN A 120 16.79 -7.49 -4.61
N LYS A 121 16.63 -8.78 -4.92
CA LYS A 121 15.79 -9.23 -6.04
C LYS A 121 14.33 -8.81 -5.91
N LEU A 122 13.77 -8.82 -4.69
CA LEU A 122 12.41 -8.35 -4.45
C LEU A 122 12.30 -6.84 -4.68
N LEU A 123 13.32 -6.06 -4.33
CA LEU A 123 13.36 -4.63 -4.60
C LEU A 123 13.37 -4.35 -6.11
N GLU A 124 14.14 -5.08 -6.90
CA GLU A 124 14.14 -4.96 -8.37
C GLU A 124 12.75 -5.23 -8.97
N GLN A 125 11.99 -6.15 -8.39
CA GLN A 125 10.65 -6.51 -8.86
C GLN A 125 9.58 -5.46 -8.52
N CYS A 126 9.79 -4.66 -7.48
CA CYS A 126 8.78 -3.74 -6.94
C CYS A 126 9.13 -2.27 -7.14
N LEU A 127 10.43 -1.95 -7.30
CA LEU A 127 10.99 -0.61 -7.52
C LEU A 127 10.60 0.43 -6.45
N VAL A 128 10.12 -0.05 -5.29
CA VAL A 128 9.69 0.77 -4.16
C VAL A 128 10.27 0.16 -2.89
N ARG A 129 10.87 1.00 -2.05
CA ARG A 129 11.32 0.64 -0.71
C ARG A 129 10.17 0.85 0.27
N MET A 130 9.99 -0.10 1.19
CA MET A 130 9.07 0.01 2.33
C MET A 130 9.69 0.87 3.41
#